data_AF-A0A3B4AWB1-F1
#
_entry.id   AF-A0A3B4AWB1-F1
#
_cell.length_a   1.000
_cell.length_b   1.000
_cell.length_c   1.000
_cell.angle_alpha   90.00
_cell.angle_beta   90.00
_cell.angle_gamma   90.00
#
_symmetry.space_group_name_H-M   'P 1'
#
loop_
_entity.id
_entity.type
_entity.pdbx_description
1 polymer ?
#
loop_
_entity_poly.entity_id
_entity_poly.type
_entity_poly.pdbx_seq_one_letter_code
_entity_poly.pdbx_strand_id
1 'polypeptide(L)'
;MNNLNDPPRWNIQPDVRGRGPGAEDGNQWNYALLVPMLGLAALRWIWTRDAQREIQEVKSQYEKDVSIIRDEMEARYRETLSERRRAAASLELELEKERQRVTGYKQALISQSQQLMEERKKLQEERDAMEEEKERLVKSGAAGALLHQALERENEWHRRATATLKELEHLLVERQSAYCSIILPRDQRMEMEKNILLKAVKDPIVSELNLESDLKDIFKRDKYCADYLNMDKRRNGSLMWVYLKYWQLQVTVQKHKRAEDALLGKNN
;
A
#
# COMPACT_ATOMS: atom_id res chain seq x y z
N MET A 1 17.53 12.76 -52.40
CA MET A 1 16.51 12.90 -53.47
C MET A 1 17.24 13.01 -54.78
N ASN A 2 17.27 11.94 -55.59
CA ASN A 2 17.86 11.98 -56.93
C ASN A 2 16.74 11.69 -57.93
N ASN A 3 16.47 12.69 -58.77
CA ASN A 3 15.49 12.65 -59.85
C ASN A 3 16.13 11.92 -61.06
N LEU A 4 15.52 10.81 -61.50
CA LEU A 4 16.05 9.90 -62.53
C LEU A 4 15.41 10.14 -63.92
N ASN A 5 14.86 11.33 -64.18
CA ASN A 5 14.06 11.63 -65.37
C ASN A 5 14.73 12.48 -66.47
N ASP A 6 16.07 12.60 -66.50
CA ASP A 6 16.75 13.28 -67.62
C ASP A 6 17.51 12.29 -68.51
N PRO A 7 17.05 12.03 -69.76
CA PRO A 7 17.85 11.31 -70.73
C PRO A 7 18.88 12.24 -71.39
N PRO A 8 20.10 11.76 -71.72
CA PRO A 8 21.10 12.59 -72.40
C PRO A 8 20.63 12.91 -73.83
N ARG A 9 20.59 14.21 -74.16
CA ARG A 9 20.28 14.73 -75.49
C ARG A 9 21.29 14.22 -76.51
N TRP A 10 20.86 13.34 -77.41
CA TRP A 10 21.59 13.03 -78.64
C TRP A 10 21.05 13.93 -79.76
N ASN A 11 21.71 15.07 -79.95
CA ASN A 11 21.53 15.89 -81.14
C ASN A 11 22.27 15.23 -82.31
N ILE A 12 21.54 14.67 -83.26
CA ILE A 12 22.06 14.40 -84.61
C ILE A 12 21.20 15.21 -85.58
N GLN A 13 21.70 16.38 -85.97
CA GLN A 13 21.26 17.10 -87.15
C GLN A 13 21.88 16.43 -88.39
N PRO A 14 21.11 16.15 -89.46
CA PRO A 14 21.68 15.95 -90.77
C PRO A 14 21.61 17.28 -91.52
N ASP A 15 22.76 17.90 -91.77
CA ASP A 15 22.84 19.01 -92.71
C ASP A 15 23.36 18.55 -94.08
N VAL A 16 22.90 19.27 -95.08
CA VAL A 16 22.78 18.97 -96.51
C VAL A 16 24.12 19.10 -97.25
N ARG A 17 24.42 18.17 -98.18
CA ARG A 17 24.92 18.48 -99.54
C ARG A 17 25.25 17.22 -100.35
N GLY A 18 24.73 17.17 -101.59
CA GLY A 18 25.47 16.56 -102.70
C GLY A 18 24.69 15.65 -103.64
N ARG A 19 23.84 16.24 -104.50
CA ARG A 19 23.75 15.99 -105.96
C ARG A 19 23.72 14.51 -106.43
N GLY A 20 22.57 14.05 -106.93
CA GLY A 20 22.43 12.80 -107.72
C GLY A 20 23.05 12.92 -109.13
N PRO A 21 22.64 12.10 -110.13
CA PRO A 21 21.88 10.84 -110.11
C PRO A 21 22.60 9.67 -110.82
N GLY A 22 22.16 8.44 -110.56
CA GLY A 22 22.21 7.34 -111.55
C GLY A 22 23.37 6.34 -111.47
N ALA A 23 23.00 5.09 -111.78
CA ALA A 23 23.81 3.90 -112.06
C ALA A 23 24.32 3.06 -110.85
N GLU A 24 23.61 1.94 -110.65
CA GLU A 24 24.08 0.58 -110.32
C GLU A 24 25.48 0.37 -109.74
N ASP A 25 25.60 -0.30 -108.58
CA ASP A 25 26.21 -1.64 -108.51
C ASP A 25 26.17 -2.26 -107.09
N GLY A 26 26.08 -3.60 -107.03
CA GLY A 26 25.84 -4.39 -105.82
C GLY A 26 27.03 -4.56 -104.87
N ASN A 27 26.76 -4.82 -103.58
CA ASN A 27 27.77 -5.12 -102.55
C ASN A 27 27.35 -6.28 -101.62
N GLN A 28 28.01 -7.43 -101.80
CA GLN A 28 27.83 -8.69 -101.06
C GLN A 28 28.40 -8.68 -99.62
N TRP A 29 29.01 -7.59 -99.14
CA TRP A 29 29.66 -7.52 -97.83
C TRP A 29 28.75 -7.10 -96.66
N ASN A 30 27.49 -6.74 -96.91
CA ASN A 30 26.56 -6.30 -95.85
C ASN A 30 26.05 -7.44 -94.96
N TYR A 31 26.02 -8.68 -95.46
CA TYR A 31 25.48 -9.82 -94.69
C TYR A 31 26.43 -10.30 -93.57
N ALA A 32 27.75 -10.14 -93.73
CA ALA A 32 28.72 -10.59 -92.74
C ALA A 32 28.72 -9.77 -91.44
N LEU A 33 28.35 -8.48 -91.50
CA LEU A 33 28.13 -7.63 -90.32
C LEU A 33 26.69 -7.70 -89.78
N LEU A 34 25.70 -7.88 -90.66
CA LEU A 34 24.29 -7.96 -90.26
C LEU A 34 23.98 -9.25 -89.50
N VAL A 35 24.55 -10.39 -89.88
CA VAL A 35 24.24 -11.69 -89.24
C VAL A 35 24.69 -11.73 -87.76
N PRO A 36 25.93 -11.34 -87.38
CA PRO A 36 26.33 -11.23 -85.97
C PRO A 36 25.52 -10.20 -85.19
N MET A 37 25.17 -9.06 -85.80
CA MET A 37 24.38 -8.00 -85.15
C MET A 37 22.93 -8.44 -84.91
N LEU A 38 22.32 -9.17 -85.84
CA LEU A 38 20.99 -9.77 -85.69
C LEU A 38 20.99 -10.90 -84.65
N GLY A 39 22.04 -11.73 -84.61
CA GLY A 39 22.21 -12.76 -83.59
C GLY A 39 22.34 -12.17 -82.17
N LEU A 40 23.12 -11.09 -82.01
CA LEU A 40 23.24 -10.36 -80.74
C LEU A 40 21.94 -9.65 -80.34
N ALA A 41 21.20 -9.09 -81.30
CA ALA A 41 19.89 -8.49 -81.03
C ALA A 41 18.87 -9.55 -80.59
N ALA A 42 18.86 -10.72 -81.23
CA ALA A 42 18.01 -11.84 -80.85
C ALA A 42 18.39 -12.41 -79.47
N LEU A 43 19.68 -12.55 -79.16
CA LEU A 43 20.16 -13.02 -77.85
C LEU A 43 19.86 -12.00 -76.75
N ARG A 44 20.02 -10.70 -77.03
CA ARG A 44 19.58 -9.62 -76.14
C ARG A 44 18.07 -9.65 -75.91
N TRP A 45 17.27 -9.91 -76.95
CA TRP A 45 15.82 -10.03 -76.84
C TRP A 45 15.40 -11.25 -76.02
N ILE A 46 15.98 -12.42 -76.28
CA ILE A 46 15.75 -13.65 -75.51
C ILE A 46 16.11 -13.45 -74.04
N TRP A 47 17.30 -12.91 -73.76
CA TRP A 47 17.78 -12.69 -72.39
C TRP A 47 16.98 -11.61 -71.66
N THR A 48 16.59 -10.53 -72.36
CA THR A 48 15.72 -9.49 -71.78
C THR A 48 14.32 -10.03 -71.50
N ARG A 49 13.78 -10.88 -72.37
CA ARG A 49 12.46 -11.50 -72.18
C ARG A 49 12.44 -12.47 -71.02
N ASP A 50 13.46 -13.33 -70.91
CA ASP A 50 13.55 -14.30 -69.82
C ASP A 50 13.82 -13.60 -68.48
N ALA A 51 14.69 -12.56 -68.45
CA ALA A 51 14.89 -11.73 -67.27
C ALA A 51 13.63 -10.93 -66.88
N GLN A 52 12.87 -10.41 -67.85
CA GLN A 52 11.58 -9.74 -67.58
C GLN A 52 10.57 -10.71 -66.96
N ARG A 53 10.53 -11.96 -67.41
CA ARG A 53 9.64 -12.99 -66.86
C ARG A 53 10.00 -13.31 -65.42
N GLU A 54 11.28 -13.53 -65.12
CA GLU A 54 11.76 -13.76 -63.75
C GLU A 54 11.48 -12.57 -62.82
N ILE A 55 11.73 -11.35 -63.28
CA ILE A 55 11.40 -10.12 -62.52
C ILE A 55 9.90 -10.04 -62.25
N GLN A 56 9.06 -10.39 -63.22
CA GLN A 56 7.61 -10.33 -63.08
C GLN A 56 7.09 -11.42 -62.14
N GLU A 57 7.65 -12.64 -62.20
CA GLU A 57 7.35 -13.73 -61.27
C GLU A 57 7.71 -13.33 -59.84
N VAL A 58 8.93 -12.81 -59.62
CA VAL A 58 9.38 -12.33 -58.29
C VAL A 58 8.54 -11.16 -57.80
N LYS A 59 8.19 -10.20 -58.66
CA LYS A 59 7.28 -9.10 -58.29
C LYS A 59 5.91 -9.62 -57.87
N SER A 60 5.34 -10.56 -58.63
CA SER A 60 4.04 -11.13 -58.30
C SER A 60 4.07 -11.91 -56.99
N GLN A 61 5.18 -12.59 -56.70
CA GLN A 61 5.38 -13.31 -55.45
C GLN A 61 5.53 -12.34 -54.27
N TYR A 62 6.33 -11.29 -54.43
CA TYR A 62 6.50 -10.25 -53.43
C TYR A 62 5.18 -9.52 -53.13
N GLU A 63 4.39 -9.18 -54.15
CA GLU A 63 3.07 -8.56 -53.95
C GLU A 63 2.12 -9.47 -53.17
N LYS A 64 2.12 -10.77 -53.48
CA LYS A 64 1.34 -11.76 -52.71
C LYS A 64 1.83 -11.85 -51.27
N ASP A 65 3.13 -11.99 -51.04
CA ASP A 65 3.69 -12.12 -49.70
C ASP A 65 3.41 -10.86 -48.86
N VAL A 66 3.52 -9.66 -49.46
CA VAL A 66 3.17 -8.39 -48.79
C VAL A 66 1.69 -8.29 -48.48
N SER A 67 0.80 -8.76 -49.37
CA SER A 67 -0.65 -8.79 -49.09
C SER A 67 -0.99 -9.74 -47.95
N ILE A 68 -0.38 -10.93 -47.91
CA ILE A 68 -0.59 -11.91 -46.83
C ILE A 68 -0.12 -11.35 -45.49
N ILE A 69 1.08 -10.76 -45.44
CA ILE A 69 1.63 -10.15 -44.22
C ILE A 69 0.74 -8.99 -43.76
N ARG A 70 0.23 -8.17 -44.69
CA ARG A 70 -0.69 -7.07 -44.36
C ARG A 70 -1.98 -7.61 -43.74
N ASP A 71 -2.62 -8.58 -44.38
CA ASP A 71 -3.88 -9.14 -43.92
C ASP A 71 -3.73 -9.84 -42.56
N GLU A 72 -2.62 -10.57 -42.35
CA GLU A 72 -2.33 -11.19 -41.05
C GLU A 72 -2.10 -10.14 -39.95
N MET A 73 -1.34 -9.09 -40.24
CA MET A 73 -1.08 -8.01 -39.28
C MET A 73 -2.37 -7.24 -38.94
N GLU A 74 -3.23 -6.98 -39.93
CA GLU A 74 -4.55 -6.38 -39.69
C GLU A 74 -5.44 -7.29 -38.84
N ALA A 75 -5.45 -8.60 -39.11
CA ALA A 75 -6.21 -9.56 -38.32
C ALA A 75 -5.74 -9.60 -36.85
N ARG A 76 -4.42 -9.73 -36.63
CA ARG A 76 -3.81 -9.71 -35.28
C ARG A 76 -4.07 -8.40 -34.55
N TYR A 77 -4.01 -7.27 -35.25
CA TYR A 77 -4.31 -5.97 -34.66
C TYR A 77 -5.76 -5.87 -34.23
N ARG A 78 -6.72 -6.30 -35.07
CA ARG A 78 -8.15 -6.31 -34.74
C ARG A 78 -8.45 -7.25 -33.58
N GLU A 79 -7.83 -8.43 -33.56
CA GLU A 79 -7.95 -9.39 -32.46
C GLU A 79 -7.47 -8.77 -31.15
N THR A 80 -6.23 -8.28 -31.11
CA THR A 80 -5.64 -7.63 -29.92
C THR A 80 -6.51 -6.47 -29.43
N LEU A 81 -7.06 -5.67 -30.34
CA LEU A 81 -7.90 -4.54 -30.00
C LEU A 81 -9.25 -5.00 -29.42
N SER A 82 -9.81 -6.09 -29.93
CA SER A 82 -11.03 -6.71 -29.38
C SER A 82 -10.78 -7.32 -27.99
N GLU A 83 -9.66 -7.99 -27.79
CA GLU A 83 -9.27 -8.57 -26.51
C GLU A 83 -9.04 -7.50 -25.45
N ARG A 84 -8.31 -6.43 -25.81
CA ARG A 84 -8.10 -5.27 -24.92
C ARG A 84 -9.41 -4.61 -24.54
N ARG A 85 -10.36 -4.47 -25.47
CA ARG A 85 -11.69 -3.93 -25.17
C ARG A 85 -12.46 -4.83 -24.19
N ARG A 86 -12.43 -6.15 -24.38
CA ARG A 86 -13.07 -7.09 -23.44
C ARG A 86 -12.42 -7.05 -22.06
N ALA A 87 -11.09 -7.03 -22.00
CA ALA A 87 -10.34 -6.92 -20.75
C ALA A 87 -10.65 -5.61 -20.02
N ALA A 88 -10.66 -4.48 -20.73
CA ALA A 88 -11.03 -3.19 -20.16
C ALA A 88 -12.46 -3.21 -19.59
N ALA A 89 -13.44 -3.73 -20.34
CA ALA A 89 -14.82 -3.85 -19.86
C ALA A 89 -14.94 -4.75 -18.62
N SER A 90 -14.18 -5.86 -18.56
CA SER A 90 -14.18 -6.74 -17.39
C SER A 90 -13.58 -6.06 -16.15
N LEU A 91 -12.51 -5.29 -16.32
CA LEU A 91 -11.87 -4.55 -15.23
C LEU A 91 -12.74 -3.40 -14.73
N GLU A 92 -13.44 -2.70 -15.64
CA GLU A 92 -14.41 -1.66 -15.26
C GLU A 92 -15.54 -2.23 -14.41
N LEU A 93 -16.07 -3.39 -14.79
CA LEU A 93 -17.11 -4.08 -14.02
C LEU A 93 -16.62 -4.52 -12.64
N GLU A 94 -15.39 -5.05 -12.53
CA GLU A 94 -14.79 -5.41 -11.25
C GLU A 94 -14.58 -4.17 -10.36
N LEU A 95 -14.12 -3.07 -10.94
CA LEU A 95 -13.95 -1.80 -10.24
C LEU A 95 -15.28 -1.28 -9.69
N GLU A 96 -16.36 -1.36 -10.46
CA GLU A 96 -17.70 -0.98 -9.99
C GLU A 96 -18.18 -1.86 -8.84
N LYS A 97 -17.97 -3.18 -8.91
CA LYS A 97 -18.31 -4.11 -7.82
C LYS A 97 -17.53 -3.78 -6.55
N GLU A 98 -16.24 -3.53 -6.66
CA GLU A 98 -15.41 -3.15 -5.51
C GLU A 98 -15.84 -1.79 -4.93
N ARG A 99 -16.17 -0.81 -5.77
CA ARG A 99 -16.75 0.48 -5.30
C ARG A 99 -18.04 0.29 -4.53
N GLN A 100 -18.93 -0.58 -5.00
CA GLN A 100 -20.16 -0.91 -4.29
C GLN A 100 -19.88 -1.62 -2.96
N ARG A 101 -18.96 -2.60 -2.93
CA ARG A 101 -18.54 -3.29 -1.69
C ARG A 101 -17.96 -2.32 -0.67
N VAL A 102 -17.04 -1.46 -1.08
CA VAL A 102 -16.42 -0.44 -0.23
C VAL A 102 -17.48 0.52 0.33
N THR A 103 -18.45 0.91 -0.49
CA THR A 103 -19.58 1.76 -0.05
C THR A 103 -20.44 1.02 1.00
N GLY A 104 -20.74 -0.25 0.76
CA GLY A 104 -21.47 -1.09 1.73
C GLY A 104 -20.72 -1.27 3.05
N TYR A 105 -19.42 -1.56 3.01
CA TYR A 105 -18.59 -1.66 4.20
C TYR A 105 -18.51 -0.33 4.96
N LYS A 106 -18.39 0.80 4.25
CA LYS A 106 -18.39 2.13 4.87
C LYS A 106 -19.72 2.40 5.59
N GLN A 107 -20.86 2.08 4.97
CA GLN A 107 -22.17 2.24 5.60
C GLN A 107 -22.34 1.32 6.82
N ALA A 108 -21.92 0.06 6.72
CA ALA A 108 -21.95 -0.87 7.84
C ALA A 108 -21.10 -0.35 9.01
N LEU A 109 -19.89 0.14 8.74
CA LEU A 109 -18.99 0.71 9.76
C LEU A 109 -19.59 1.95 10.42
N ILE A 110 -20.24 2.83 9.64
CA ILE A 110 -20.94 3.99 10.19
C ILE A 110 -22.09 3.56 11.10
N SER A 111 -22.90 2.58 10.68
CA SER A 111 -24.02 2.09 11.49
C SER A 111 -23.54 1.44 12.80
N GLN A 112 -22.47 0.65 12.75
CA GLN A 112 -21.85 0.05 13.92
C GLN A 112 -21.28 1.12 14.85
N SER A 113 -20.61 2.14 14.29
CA SER A 113 -20.10 3.26 15.06
C SER A 113 -21.22 4.03 15.75
N GLN A 114 -22.35 4.25 15.09
CA GLN A 114 -23.51 4.92 15.69
C GLN A 114 -24.11 4.08 16.82
N GLN A 115 -24.26 2.76 16.61
CA GLN A 115 -24.76 1.85 17.64
C GLN A 115 -23.87 1.86 18.89
N LEU A 116 -22.55 1.80 18.73
CA LEU A 116 -21.60 1.85 19.84
C LEU A 116 -21.63 3.21 20.57
N MET A 117 -21.84 4.30 19.84
CA MET A 117 -21.99 5.63 20.44
C MET A 117 -23.27 5.72 21.28
N GLU A 118 -24.38 5.17 20.80
CA GLU A 118 -25.64 5.12 21.54
C GLU A 118 -25.54 4.23 22.79
N GLU A 119 -24.91 3.06 22.67
CA GLU A 119 -24.66 2.16 23.81
C GLU A 119 -23.77 2.83 24.85
N ARG A 120 -22.68 3.49 24.42
CA ARG A 120 -21.82 4.27 25.31
C ARG A 120 -22.59 5.37 26.01
N LYS A 121 -23.51 6.04 25.32
CA LYS A 121 -24.35 7.09 25.90
C LYS A 121 -25.30 6.52 26.96
N LYS A 122 -25.94 5.38 26.69
CA LYS A 122 -26.79 4.70 27.68
C LYS A 122 -26.01 4.27 28.92
N LEU A 123 -24.84 3.63 28.74
CA LEU A 123 -23.98 3.25 29.86
C LEU A 123 -23.50 4.45 30.67
N GLN A 124 -23.27 5.59 30.01
CA GLN A 124 -22.94 6.84 30.66
C GLN A 124 -24.11 7.35 31.51
N GLU A 125 -25.32 7.40 30.96
CA GLU A 125 -26.54 7.81 31.66
C GLU A 125 -26.85 6.89 32.86
N GLU A 126 -26.75 5.57 32.69
CA GLU A 126 -26.90 4.59 33.76
C GLU A 126 -25.87 4.80 34.88
N ARG A 127 -24.61 5.05 34.51
CA ARG A 127 -23.57 5.34 35.50
C ARG A 127 -23.86 6.63 36.26
N ASP A 128 -24.31 7.68 35.58
CA ASP A 128 -24.62 8.97 36.21
C ASP A 128 -25.83 8.85 37.16
N ALA A 129 -26.87 8.10 36.77
CA ALA A 129 -28.01 7.79 37.64
C ALA A 129 -27.60 6.96 38.86
N MET A 130 -26.75 5.95 38.68
CA MET A 130 -26.21 5.15 39.77
C MET A 130 -25.35 5.98 40.73
N GLU A 131 -24.57 6.93 40.21
CA GLU A 131 -23.76 7.83 41.04
C GLU A 131 -24.64 8.80 41.84
N GLU A 132 -25.72 9.32 41.26
CA GLU A 132 -26.70 10.16 41.98
C GLU A 132 -27.41 9.38 43.09
N GLU A 133 -27.84 8.14 42.82
CA GLU A 133 -28.45 7.29 43.84
C GLU A 133 -27.47 6.97 44.97
N LYS A 134 -26.22 6.62 44.64
CA LYS A 134 -25.14 6.43 45.60
C LYS A 134 -24.92 7.69 46.44
N GLU A 135 -24.85 8.88 45.84
CA GLU A 135 -24.69 10.12 46.59
C GLU A 135 -25.84 10.35 47.56
N ARG A 136 -27.08 10.12 47.13
CA ARG A 136 -28.27 10.24 47.99
C ARG A 136 -28.19 9.29 49.18
N LEU A 137 -27.82 8.02 48.96
CA LEU A 137 -27.71 7.00 50.02
C LEU A 137 -26.54 7.27 50.96
N VAL A 138 -25.39 7.69 50.45
CA VAL A 138 -24.20 8.01 51.27
C VAL A 138 -24.44 9.26 52.13
N LYS A 139 -25.15 10.27 51.60
CA LYS A 139 -25.43 11.53 52.33
C LYS A 139 -26.61 11.42 53.31
N SER A 140 -27.45 10.39 53.22
CA SER A 140 -28.65 10.26 54.07
C SER A 140 -28.51 9.21 55.18
N GLY A 141 -28.98 9.57 56.38
CA GLY A 141 -29.16 8.65 57.49
C GLY A 141 -27.88 8.29 58.28
N ALA A 142 -28.08 7.53 59.36
CA ALA A 142 -27.00 7.10 60.27
C ALA A 142 -26.02 6.12 59.61
N ALA A 143 -26.49 5.26 58.71
CA ALA A 143 -25.65 4.31 57.97
C ALA A 143 -24.69 5.03 57.02
N GLY A 144 -25.14 6.09 56.35
CA GLY A 144 -24.29 6.93 55.48
C GLY A 144 -23.16 7.62 56.25
N ALA A 145 -23.45 8.15 57.43
CA ALA A 145 -22.45 8.77 58.30
C ALA A 145 -21.36 7.77 58.77
N LEU A 146 -21.76 6.55 59.15
CA LEU A 146 -20.82 5.49 59.51
C LEU A 146 -19.93 5.08 58.33
N LEU A 147 -20.50 4.96 57.13
CA LEU A 147 -19.74 4.68 55.92
C LEU A 147 -18.76 5.80 55.56
N HIS A 148 -19.17 7.07 55.71
CA HIS A 148 -18.29 8.20 55.46
C HIS A 148 -17.09 8.18 56.41
N GLN A 149 -17.33 7.95 57.70
CA GLN A 149 -16.28 7.82 58.70
C GLN A 149 -15.34 6.64 58.41
N ALA A 150 -15.86 5.49 57.97
CA ALA A 150 -15.04 4.34 57.58
C ALA A 150 -14.17 4.66 56.35
N LEU A 151 -14.73 5.34 55.35
CA LEU A 151 -13.98 5.78 54.15
C LEU A 151 -12.90 6.82 54.46
N GLU A 152 -13.16 7.71 55.43
CA GLU A 152 -12.17 8.70 55.89
C GLU A 152 -10.96 8.04 56.53
N ARG A 153 -11.15 6.97 57.31
CA ARG A 153 -10.02 6.21 57.89
C ARG A 153 -9.14 5.58 56.81
N GLU A 154 -9.75 5.09 55.73
CA GLU A 154 -9.02 4.50 54.60
C GLU A 154 -8.46 5.54 53.60
N ASN A 155 -8.78 6.84 53.75
CA ASN A 155 -8.26 7.89 52.86
C ASN A 155 -6.73 7.97 52.88
N GLU A 156 -6.10 7.80 54.04
CA GLU A 156 -4.64 7.88 54.14
C GLU A 156 -3.95 6.72 53.40
N TRP A 157 -4.50 5.50 53.50
CA TRP A 157 -4.03 4.38 52.71
C TRP A 157 -4.23 4.65 51.21
N HIS A 158 -5.41 5.11 50.80
CA HIS A 158 -5.71 5.42 49.39
C HIS A 158 -4.77 6.51 48.82
N ARG A 159 -4.46 7.54 49.62
CA ARG A 159 -3.53 8.61 49.27
C ARG A 159 -2.12 8.06 49.05
N ARG A 160 -1.63 7.23 49.97
CA ARG A 160 -0.33 6.55 49.84
C ARG A 160 -0.30 5.61 48.64
N ALA A 161 -1.37 4.86 48.40
CA ALA A 161 -1.46 3.94 47.27
C ALA A 161 -1.44 4.68 45.93
N THR A 162 -2.20 5.77 45.82
CA THR A 162 -2.20 6.63 44.63
C THR A 162 -0.84 7.29 44.38
N ALA A 163 -0.16 7.75 45.44
CA ALA A 163 1.20 8.29 45.33
C ALA A 163 2.19 7.24 44.82
N THR A 164 2.08 6.02 45.34
CA THR A 164 2.92 4.88 44.94
C THR A 164 2.69 4.50 43.47
N LEU A 165 1.43 4.46 43.02
CA LEU A 165 1.10 4.23 41.62
C LEU A 165 1.63 5.34 40.70
N LYS A 166 1.61 6.61 41.13
CA LYS A 166 2.20 7.73 40.36
C LYS A 166 3.72 7.60 40.24
N GLU A 167 4.38 7.13 41.28
CA GLU A 167 5.82 6.86 41.21
C GLU A 167 6.11 5.69 40.25
N LEU A 168 5.32 4.62 40.32
CA LEU A 168 5.43 3.48 39.40
C LEU A 168 5.16 3.90 37.94
N GLU A 169 4.18 4.77 37.71
CA GLU A 169 3.93 5.38 36.39
C GLU A 169 5.20 6.08 35.86
N HIS A 170 5.84 6.92 36.67
CA HIS A 170 7.07 7.61 36.27
C HIS A 170 8.18 6.62 35.91
N LEU A 171 8.38 5.58 36.73
CA LEU A 171 9.38 4.54 36.46
C LEU A 171 9.08 3.76 35.17
N LEU A 172 7.82 3.45 34.90
CA LEU A 172 7.41 2.77 33.67
C LEU A 172 7.60 3.66 32.44
N VAL A 173 7.33 4.97 32.54
CA VAL A 173 7.58 5.94 31.47
C VAL A 173 9.07 6.02 31.15
N GLU A 174 9.94 6.09 32.16
CA GLU A 174 11.40 6.11 31.94
C GLU A 174 11.89 4.78 31.36
N ARG A 175 11.42 3.64 31.87
CA ARG A 175 11.73 2.32 31.30
C ARG A 175 11.31 2.24 29.84
N GLN A 176 10.11 2.71 29.50
CA GLN A 176 9.59 2.63 28.14
C GLN A 176 10.33 3.61 27.20
N SER A 177 10.69 4.80 27.69
CA SER A 177 11.56 5.72 26.98
C SER A 177 12.94 5.08 26.71
N ALA A 178 13.49 4.32 27.65
CA ALA A 178 14.74 3.60 27.46
C ALA A 178 14.60 2.44 26.47
N TYR A 179 13.47 1.73 26.49
CA TYR A 179 13.17 0.67 25.51
C TYR A 179 13.09 1.22 24.08
N CYS A 180 12.46 2.38 23.90
CA CYS A 180 12.24 3.01 22.60
C CYS A 180 13.43 3.85 22.10
N SER A 181 14.39 4.16 22.97
CA SER A 181 15.60 4.90 22.59
C SER A 181 16.57 4.01 21.83
N ILE A 182 17.10 4.53 20.72
CA ILE A 182 18.16 3.87 19.94
C ILE A 182 19.51 3.98 20.67
N ILE A 183 19.68 5.01 21.50
CA ILE A 183 20.97 5.38 22.12
C ILE A 183 21.17 4.65 23.44
N LEU A 184 20.10 4.37 24.20
CA LEU A 184 20.22 3.83 25.55
C LEU A 184 20.56 2.32 25.53
N PRO A 185 21.59 1.88 26.27
CA PRO A 185 21.98 0.47 26.32
C PRO A 185 20.89 -0.45 26.91
N ARG A 186 20.83 -1.69 26.41
CA ARG A 186 19.92 -2.73 26.91
C ARG A 186 20.14 -3.03 28.41
N ASP A 187 21.37 -2.95 28.88
CA ASP A 187 21.72 -3.21 30.28
C ASP A 187 21.06 -2.22 31.23
N GLN A 188 20.98 -0.95 30.82
CA GLN A 188 20.31 0.08 31.60
C GLN A 188 18.81 -0.21 31.73
N ARG A 189 18.16 -0.70 30.66
CA ARG A 189 16.76 -1.12 30.71
C ARG A 189 16.57 -2.32 31.66
N MET A 190 17.44 -3.32 31.59
CA MET A 190 17.36 -4.49 32.46
C MET A 190 17.53 -4.11 33.94
N GLU A 191 18.40 -3.15 34.23
CA GLU A 191 18.59 -2.63 35.58
C GLU A 191 17.35 -1.88 36.08
N MET A 192 16.71 -1.06 35.23
CA MET A 192 15.42 -0.43 35.57
C MET A 192 14.34 -1.48 35.88
N GLU A 193 14.19 -2.51 35.04
CA GLU A 193 13.20 -3.57 35.24
C GLU A 193 13.40 -4.31 36.57
N LYS A 194 14.64 -4.64 36.92
CA LYS A 194 14.97 -5.25 38.22
C LYS A 194 14.61 -4.33 39.38
N ASN A 195 14.99 -3.06 39.31
CA ASN A 195 14.71 -2.10 40.37
C ASN A 195 13.21 -1.86 40.57
N ILE A 196 12.44 -1.84 39.47
CA ILE A 196 10.97 -1.74 39.54
C ILE A 196 10.36 -2.98 40.20
N LEU A 197 10.79 -4.21 39.82
CA LEU A 197 10.30 -5.44 40.46
C LEU A 197 10.68 -5.51 41.93
N LEU A 198 11.90 -5.13 42.30
CA LEU A 198 12.34 -5.07 43.69
C LEU A 198 11.47 -4.09 44.50
N LYS A 199 11.12 -2.94 43.92
CA LYS A 199 10.19 -2.00 44.55
C LYS A 199 8.80 -2.61 44.69
N ALA A 200 8.31 -3.34 43.69
CA ALA A 200 7.00 -3.98 43.73
C ALA A 200 6.87 -5.03 44.84
N VAL A 201 7.95 -5.75 45.16
CA VAL A 201 7.98 -6.73 46.24
C VAL A 201 8.20 -6.07 47.61
N LYS A 202 9.01 -5.01 47.68
CA LYS A 202 9.35 -4.34 48.95
C LYS A 202 8.27 -3.38 49.44
N ASP A 203 7.52 -2.77 48.53
CA ASP A 203 6.46 -1.83 48.89
C ASP A 203 5.21 -2.61 49.31
N PRO A 204 4.75 -2.46 50.57
CA PRO A 204 3.62 -3.24 51.08
C PRO A 204 2.33 -2.97 50.32
N ILE A 205 2.14 -1.76 49.78
CA ILE A 205 0.94 -1.42 48.99
C ILE A 205 0.98 -2.14 47.65
N VAL A 206 2.14 -2.13 46.98
CA VAL A 206 2.30 -2.78 45.67
C VAL A 206 2.19 -4.29 45.81
N SER A 207 2.74 -4.85 46.90
CA SER A 207 2.62 -6.26 47.24
C SER A 207 1.17 -6.65 47.55
N GLU A 208 0.41 -5.83 48.29
CA GLU A 208 -1.01 -6.08 48.60
C GLU A 208 -1.87 -6.12 47.32
N LEU A 209 -1.51 -5.31 46.31
CA LEU A 209 -2.17 -5.29 45.01
C LEU A 209 -1.68 -6.40 44.05
N ASN A 210 -0.64 -7.16 44.42
CA ASN A 210 -0.04 -8.23 43.62
C ASN A 210 0.43 -7.79 42.21
N LEU A 211 0.98 -6.59 42.10
CA LEU A 211 1.35 -5.99 40.80
C LEU A 211 2.58 -6.63 40.14
N GLU A 212 3.33 -7.49 40.85
CA GLU A 212 4.56 -8.09 40.34
C GLU A 212 4.33 -8.88 39.03
N SER A 213 3.24 -9.65 38.99
CA SER A 213 2.88 -10.45 37.81
C SER A 213 2.51 -9.57 36.61
N ASP A 214 1.74 -8.52 36.84
CA ASP A 214 1.36 -7.52 35.85
C ASP A 214 2.59 -6.78 35.29
N LEU A 215 3.54 -6.39 36.16
CA LEU A 215 4.79 -5.76 35.76
C LEU A 215 5.64 -6.65 34.85
N LYS A 216 5.74 -7.95 35.17
CA LYS A 216 6.43 -8.94 34.31
C LYS A 216 5.75 -9.05 32.95
N ASP A 217 4.42 -8.98 32.90
CA ASP A 217 3.67 -9.01 31.64
C ASP A 217 3.94 -7.76 30.79
N ILE A 218 3.88 -6.57 31.40
CA ILE A 218 4.24 -5.29 30.74
C ILE A 218 5.64 -5.37 30.15
N PHE A 219 6.65 -5.79 30.93
CA PHE A 219 8.04 -5.82 30.46
C PHE A 219 8.24 -6.75 29.26
N LYS A 220 7.49 -7.85 29.23
CA LYS A 220 7.56 -8.85 28.17
C LYS A 220 6.80 -8.45 26.90
N ARG A 221 5.65 -7.78 27.05
CA ARG A 221 4.67 -7.58 25.96
C ARG A 221 4.55 -6.15 25.47
N ASP A 222 4.89 -5.15 26.29
CA ASP A 222 4.77 -3.75 25.86
C ASP A 222 5.94 -3.34 24.97
N LYS A 223 5.69 -3.38 23.67
CA LYS A 223 6.68 -3.10 22.62
C LYS A 223 6.37 -1.84 21.82
N TYR A 224 5.28 -1.14 22.17
CA TYR A 224 4.86 0.02 21.40
C TYR A 224 5.80 1.21 21.68
N CYS A 225 6.28 1.83 20.61
CA CYS A 225 7.06 3.04 20.63
C CYS A 225 6.37 4.06 19.73
N ALA A 226 6.23 5.29 20.22
CA ALA A 226 5.81 6.38 19.36
C ALA A 226 6.92 6.72 18.34
N ASP A 227 6.61 7.62 17.41
CA ASP A 227 7.52 8.07 16.35
C ASP A 227 8.91 8.47 16.90
N TYR A 228 9.97 8.27 16.12
CA TYR A 228 11.35 8.49 16.53
C TYR A 228 11.65 9.94 16.92
N LEU A 229 10.90 10.91 16.37
CA LEU A 229 11.00 12.33 16.69
C LEU A 229 10.09 12.76 17.86
N ASN A 230 9.46 11.79 18.54
CA ASN A 230 8.55 12.09 19.62
C ASN A 230 9.30 12.60 20.87
N MET A 231 9.00 13.85 21.24
CA MET A 231 9.54 14.47 22.45
C MET A 231 8.77 14.07 23.72
N ASP A 232 7.55 13.56 23.60
CA ASP A 232 6.72 13.21 24.75
C ASP A 232 6.87 11.72 25.10
N LYS A 233 7.65 11.43 26.15
CA LYS A 233 7.86 10.07 26.66
C LYS A 233 6.56 9.32 26.96
N ARG A 234 5.47 10.03 27.28
CA ARG A 234 4.17 9.43 27.64
C ARG A 234 3.45 8.77 26.47
N ARG A 235 3.83 9.08 25.23
CA ARG A 235 3.26 8.44 24.04
C ARG A 235 3.87 7.06 23.77
N ASN A 236 4.94 6.69 24.49
CA ASN A 236 5.51 5.36 24.39
C ASN A 236 4.73 4.38 25.28
N GLY A 237 4.71 3.12 24.86
CA GLY A 237 3.97 2.06 25.53
C GLY A 237 2.48 2.12 25.23
N SER A 238 1.82 0.98 25.30
CA SER A 238 0.37 0.87 25.15
C SER A 238 -0.22 0.05 26.28
N LEU A 239 0.39 -1.10 26.56
CA LEU A 239 -0.06 -2.03 27.58
C LEU A 239 0.14 -1.48 28.99
N MET A 240 1.25 -0.79 29.26
CA MET A 240 1.51 -0.17 30.56
C MET A 240 0.41 0.80 30.98
N TRP A 241 -0.19 1.53 30.03
CA TRP A 241 -1.25 2.49 30.30
C TRP A 241 -2.57 1.81 30.67
N VAL A 242 -2.85 0.67 30.04
CA VAL A 242 -4.01 -0.16 30.37
C VAL A 242 -3.89 -0.70 31.80
N TYR A 243 -2.72 -1.26 32.15
CA TYR A 243 -2.46 -1.74 33.52
C TYR A 243 -2.49 -0.61 34.55
N LEU A 244 -1.88 0.54 34.27
CA LEU A 244 -1.94 1.69 35.17
C LEU A 244 -3.38 2.14 35.46
N LYS A 245 -4.25 2.15 34.45
CA LYS A 245 -5.68 2.43 34.63
C LYS A 245 -6.37 1.36 35.45
N TYR A 246 -6.06 0.10 35.19
CA TYR A 246 -6.57 -1.03 35.97
C TYR A 246 -6.16 -0.93 37.45
N TRP A 247 -4.89 -0.65 37.75
CA TRP A 247 -4.40 -0.51 39.13
C TRP A 247 -5.03 0.70 39.85
N GLN A 248 -5.26 1.82 39.16
CA GLN A 248 -5.99 2.97 39.71
C GLN A 248 -7.42 2.58 40.14
N LEU A 249 -8.09 1.75 39.33
CA LEU A 249 -9.41 1.22 39.67
C LEU A 249 -9.33 0.23 40.83
N GLN A 250 -8.35 -0.69 40.84
CA GLN A 250 -8.16 -1.63 41.95
C GLN A 250 -7.95 -0.91 43.29
N VAL A 251 -7.12 0.14 43.32
CA VAL A 251 -6.90 0.95 44.54
C VAL A 251 -8.21 1.59 45.02
N THR A 252 -9.06 2.02 44.10
CA THR A 252 -10.38 2.58 44.44
C THR A 252 -11.30 1.52 45.02
N VAL A 253 -11.39 0.36 44.37
CA VAL A 253 -12.18 -0.78 44.85
C VAL A 253 -11.71 -1.27 46.21
N GLN A 254 -10.41 -1.41 46.42
CA GLN A 254 -9.84 -1.87 47.69
C GLN A 254 -10.10 -0.89 48.83
N LYS A 255 -10.10 0.43 48.59
CA LYS A 255 -10.51 1.42 49.60
C LYS A 255 -11.94 1.16 50.07
N HIS A 256 -12.87 0.94 49.14
CA HIS A 256 -14.27 0.67 49.48
C HIS A 256 -14.44 -0.67 50.19
N LYS A 257 -13.73 -1.71 49.75
CA LYS A 257 -13.75 -3.03 50.38
C LYS A 257 -13.22 -2.99 51.81
N ARG A 258 -12.10 -2.29 52.06
CA ARG A 258 -11.53 -2.10 53.41
C ARG A 258 -12.49 -1.34 54.32
N ALA A 259 -13.17 -0.32 53.80
CA ALA A 259 -14.20 0.41 54.55
C ALA A 259 -15.41 -0.48 54.87
N GLU A 260 -15.84 -1.32 53.93
CA GLU A 260 -16.91 -2.31 54.15
C GLU A 260 -16.51 -3.34 55.21
N ASP A 261 -15.32 -3.93 55.11
CA ASP A 261 -14.82 -4.91 56.07
C ASP A 261 -14.68 -4.33 57.49
N ALA A 262 -14.30 -3.05 57.60
CA ALA A 262 -14.28 -2.32 58.86
C ALA A 262 -15.68 -2.09 59.46
N LEU A 263 -16.71 -1.89 58.64
CA LEU A 263 -18.10 -1.77 59.08
C LEU A 263 -18.71 -3.10 59.49
N LEU A 264 -18.39 -4.16 58.75
CA LEU A 264 -18.87 -5.52 59.01
C LEU A 264 -18.10 -6.22 60.15
N GLY A 265 -17.07 -5.58 60.72
CA GLY A 265 -16.26 -6.14 61.79
C GLY A 265 -15.44 -7.37 61.37
N LYS A 266 -15.12 -7.49 60.07
CA LYS A 266 -14.37 -8.63 59.51
C LYS A 266 -12.86 -8.51 59.71
N ASN A 267 -12.38 -7.36 60.17
CA ASN A 267 -10.99 -7.15 60.56
C ASN A 267 -10.76 -7.60 62.01
N ASN A 268 -10.69 -8.92 62.22
CA ASN A 268 -10.08 -9.56 63.40
C ASN A 268 -8.95 -10.47 62.94
#